data_AF-A0A327RN79-F1
#
_entry.id   AF-A0A327RN79-F1
#
_cell.length_a   1.000
_cell.length_b   1.000
_cell.length_c   1.000
_cell.angle_alpha   90.00
_cell.angle_beta   90.00
_cell.angle_gamma   90.00
#
_symmetry.space_group_name_H-M   'P 1'
#
loop_
_entity.id
_entity.type
_entity.pdbx_description
1 polymer ?
#
loop_
_entity_poly.entity_id
_entity_poly.type
_entity_poly.pdbx_seq_one_letter_code
_entity_poly.pdbx_strand_id
1 'polypeptide(L)'
;MKKLFTAIITLIVLVSCSLDKNPPLTYLEPVSVISATMPESFTYGETYQIEFTYLRPSDCHVFHDIYSVRTDNVITIAVINSVTDNGNCQTINAITNNSFEFLASDTGSYTFKFWQGETDDGEDIYLTMEVPIEE
;
A
#
# COMPACT_ATOMS: atom_id res chain seq x y z
N MET A 1 -12.34 56.09 42.38
CA MET A 1 -12.09 56.69 41.05
C MET A 1 -10.59 56.63 40.82
N LYS A 2 -9.99 56.15 39.72
CA LYS A 2 -10.44 55.79 38.38
C LYS A 2 -9.39 54.81 37.81
N LYS A 3 -9.88 53.63 37.41
CA LYS A 3 -9.56 52.88 36.17
C LYS A 3 -8.15 53.07 35.58
N LEU A 4 -7.30 52.05 35.74
CA LEU A 4 -6.21 51.77 34.79
C LEU A 4 -5.89 50.27 34.77
N PHE A 5 -6.93 49.46 34.62
CA PHE A 5 -6.89 48.01 34.44
C PHE A 5 -7.38 47.67 33.03
N THR A 6 -6.79 48.26 31.99
CA THR A 6 -7.16 47.93 30.61
C THR A 6 -6.14 48.53 29.65
N ALA A 7 -5.04 47.82 29.36
CA ALA A 7 -4.19 48.21 28.22
C ALA A 7 -3.18 47.15 27.74
N ILE A 8 -3.19 45.88 28.20
CA ILE A 8 -2.10 44.92 27.84
C ILE A 8 -2.63 43.58 27.30
N ILE A 9 -3.95 43.42 27.12
CA ILE A 9 -4.52 42.13 26.66
C ILE A 9 -4.94 42.16 25.17
N THR A 10 -4.81 43.29 24.49
CA THR A 10 -5.39 43.46 23.14
C THR A 10 -4.45 43.17 21.96
N LEU A 11 -3.21 42.71 22.18
CA LEU A 11 -2.22 42.58 21.09
C LEU A 11 -1.89 41.14 20.67
N ILE A 12 -2.75 40.16 20.96
CA ILE A 12 -2.44 38.75 20.66
C ILE A 12 -3.41 38.12 19.62
N VAL A 13 -4.42 38.84 19.13
CA VAL A 13 -5.55 38.20 18.41
C VAL A 13 -5.49 38.21 16.87
N LEU A 14 -4.36 38.49 16.22
CA LEU A 14 -4.34 38.59 14.75
C LEU A 14 -3.29 37.73 14.04
N VAL A 15 -2.93 36.58 14.60
CA VAL A 15 -2.34 35.49 13.80
C VAL A 15 -3.44 34.50 13.43
N SER A 16 -4.47 34.97 12.70
CA SER A 16 -5.35 34.06 11.96
C SER A 16 -4.59 33.67 10.70
N CYS A 17 -3.84 32.57 10.76
CA CYS A 17 -3.34 31.93 9.55
C CYS A 17 -4.56 31.35 8.82
N SER A 18 -5.05 32.04 7.79
CA SER A 18 -6.00 31.41 6.87
C SER A 18 -5.20 30.37 6.07
N LEU A 19 -5.34 29.11 6.44
CA LEU A 19 -4.88 27.99 5.60
C LEU A 19 -5.86 27.86 4.44
N ASP A 20 -5.82 28.85 3.55
CA ASP A 20 -6.68 28.95 2.40
C ASP A 20 -5.96 28.34 1.19
N LYS A 21 -5.74 27.02 1.26
CA LYS A 21 -5.53 26.07 0.15
C LYS A 21 -5.75 24.70 0.75
N ASN A 22 -6.85 24.01 0.43
CA ASN A 22 -6.98 22.59 0.76
C ASN A 22 -5.77 21.88 0.12
N PRO A 23 -4.78 21.40 0.90
CA PRO A 23 -3.66 20.68 0.31
C PRO A 23 -4.22 19.42 -0.36
N PRO A 24 -3.61 18.95 -1.46
CA PRO A 24 -4.02 17.68 -2.04
C PRO A 24 -3.97 16.59 -0.96
N LEU A 25 -5.03 15.79 -0.90
CA LEU A 25 -5.13 14.72 0.09
C LEU A 25 -4.24 13.58 -0.39
N THR A 26 -3.17 13.29 0.36
CA THR A 26 -2.34 12.12 0.09
C THR A 26 -2.62 11.04 1.14
N TYR A 27 -2.93 9.83 0.68
CA TYR A 27 -3.18 8.68 1.53
C TYR A 27 -2.64 7.39 0.90
N LEU A 28 -2.58 6.32 1.68
CA LEU A 28 -2.16 5.00 1.23
C LEU A 28 -3.38 4.10 1.06
N GLU A 29 -3.41 3.34 -0.03
CA GLU A 29 -4.52 2.47 -0.39
C GLU A 29 -4.00 1.12 -0.90
N PRO A 30 -4.47 -0.01 -0.34
CA PRO A 30 -4.18 -1.32 -0.90
C PRO A 30 -4.91 -1.49 -2.23
N VAL A 31 -4.25 -2.09 -3.21
CA VAL A 31 -4.82 -2.34 -4.54
C VAL A 31 -4.74 -3.80 -4.93
N SER A 32 -5.72 -4.24 -5.70
CA SER A 32 -5.91 -5.64 -6.08
C SER A 32 -4.76 -6.17 -6.94
N VAL A 33 -4.17 -7.28 -6.50
CA VAL A 33 -3.24 -8.07 -7.33
C VAL A 33 -4.03 -8.92 -8.32
N ILE A 34 -3.67 -8.85 -9.60
CA ILE A 34 -4.35 -9.54 -10.69
C ILE A 34 -3.68 -10.87 -11.01
N SER A 35 -2.34 -10.89 -11.06
CA SER A 35 -1.58 -12.11 -11.32
C SER A 35 -0.19 -12.03 -10.70
N ALA A 36 0.47 -13.17 -10.53
CA ALA A 36 1.86 -13.25 -10.19
C ALA A 36 2.52 -14.44 -10.89
N THR A 37 3.80 -14.29 -11.22
CA THR A 37 4.62 -15.29 -11.89
C THR A 37 5.56 -15.90 -10.85
N MET A 38 5.41 -17.20 -10.62
CA MET A 38 6.23 -17.97 -9.68
C MET A 38 7.03 -19.04 -10.41
N PRO A 39 8.22 -19.41 -9.92
CA PRO A 39 8.90 -20.59 -10.42
C PRO A 39 8.12 -21.86 -10.02
N GLU A 40 8.41 -22.97 -10.70
CA GLU A 40 7.82 -24.28 -10.34
C GLU A 40 8.32 -24.77 -8.98
N SER A 41 9.55 -24.42 -8.61
CA SER A 41 10.16 -24.69 -7.32
C SER A 41 11.21 -23.63 -6.96
N PHE A 42 11.48 -23.48 -5.67
CA PHE A 42 12.61 -22.70 -5.17
C PHE A 42 13.76 -23.61 -4.79
N THR A 43 15.00 -23.12 -4.90
CA THR A 43 16.18 -23.76 -4.32
C THR A 43 16.50 -23.09 -2.98
N TYR A 44 16.75 -23.90 -1.94
CA TYR A 44 17.08 -23.37 -0.63
C TYR A 44 18.30 -22.43 -0.67
N GLY A 45 18.15 -21.24 -0.07
CA GLY A 45 19.18 -20.21 0.00
C GLY A 45 19.27 -19.29 -1.22
N GLU A 46 18.51 -19.56 -2.29
CA GLU A 46 18.50 -18.73 -3.50
C GLU A 46 17.48 -17.57 -3.40
N THR A 47 17.78 -16.47 -4.09
CA THR A 47 16.90 -15.30 -4.18
C THR A 47 16.23 -15.24 -5.54
N TYR A 48 14.91 -15.04 -5.55
CA TYR A 48 14.08 -14.99 -6.74
C TYR A 48 13.45 -13.62 -6.89
N GLN A 49 13.41 -13.11 -8.11
CA GLN A 49 12.60 -11.95 -8.44
C GLN A 49 11.19 -12.43 -8.79
N ILE A 50 10.24 -12.12 -7.91
CA ILE A 50 8.83 -12.48 -8.11
C ILE A 50 8.14 -11.32 -8.82
N GLU A 51 7.67 -11.57 -10.04
CA GLU A 51 6.91 -10.60 -10.82
C GLU A 51 5.41 -10.72 -10.53
N PHE A 52 4.73 -9.59 -10.48
CA PHE A 52 3.29 -9.55 -10.32
C PHE A 52 2.67 -8.39 -11.10
N THR A 53 1.38 -8.51 -11.34
CA THR A 53 0.56 -7.43 -11.91
C THR A 53 -0.54 -7.03 -10.95
N TYR A 54 -0.85 -5.74 -10.91
CA TYR A 54 -1.87 -5.21 -10.03
C TYR A 54 -2.70 -4.15 -10.75
N LEU A 55 -3.92 -3.94 -10.26
CA LEU A 55 -4.82 -2.92 -10.78
C LEU A 55 -4.38 -1.55 -10.28
N ARG A 56 -4.15 -0.62 -11.20
CA ARG A 56 -3.96 0.80 -10.95
C ARG A 56 -5.25 1.54 -11.33
N PRO A 57 -6.12 1.88 -10.36
CA PRO A 57 -7.46 2.39 -10.65
C PRO A 57 -7.47 3.74 -11.38
N SER A 58 -6.61 4.68 -11.00
CA SER A 58 -6.52 6.01 -11.59
C SER A 58 -5.09 6.48 -11.86
N ASP A 59 -4.95 7.57 -12.61
CA ASP A 59 -3.67 8.25 -12.82
C ASP A 59 -3.07 8.85 -11.55
N CYS A 60 -3.87 9.06 -10.50
CA CYS A 60 -3.42 9.50 -9.17
C CYS A 60 -2.83 8.39 -8.30
N HIS A 61 -3.00 7.11 -8.67
CA HIS A 61 -2.42 5.99 -7.94
C HIS A 61 -0.97 5.79 -8.40
N VAL A 62 -0.04 5.72 -7.46
CA VAL A 62 1.38 5.44 -7.73
C VAL A 62 1.83 4.34 -6.79
N PHE A 63 2.56 3.35 -7.32
CA PHE A 63 3.18 2.31 -6.48
C PHE A 63 3.98 2.96 -5.35
N HIS A 64 3.69 2.57 -4.11
CA HIS A 64 4.36 3.08 -2.93
C HIS A 64 5.20 2.00 -2.26
N ASP A 65 4.58 0.86 -1.94
CA ASP A 65 5.25 -0.21 -1.22
C ASP A 65 4.53 -1.55 -1.39
N ILE A 66 5.15 -2.63 -0.91
CA ILE A 66 4.54 -3.94 -0.72
C ILE A 66 4.50 -4.21 0.77
N TYR A 67 3.29 -4.31 1.32
CA TYR A 67 3.09 -4.77 2.68
C TYR A 67 3.09 -6.30 2.69
N SER A 68 3.89 -6.91 3.57
CA SER A 68 3.94 -8.37 3.70
C SER A 68 3.92 -8.82 5.16
N VAL A 69 3.22 -9.92 5.41
CA VAL A 69 3.16 -10.59 6.72
C VAL A 69 3.49 -12.06 6.51
N ARG A 70 4.42 -12.58 7.31
CA ARG A 70 4.82 -13.98 7.29
C ARG A 70 4.37 -14.68 8.56
N THR A 71 3.76 -15.85 8.43
CA THR A 71 3.47 -16.78 9.51
C THR A 71 3.88 -18.16 9.04
N ASP A 72 4.97 -18.68 9.59
CA ASP A 72 5.67 -19.87 9.08
C ASP A 72 6.00 -19.72 7.57
N ASN A 73 5.60 -20.68 6.76
CA ASN A 73 5.77 -20.64 5.31
C ASN A 73 4.60 -19.98 4.57
N VAL A 74 3.66 -19.34 5.27
CA VAL A 74 2.56 -18.58 4.65
C VAL A 74 2.94 -17.10 4.61
N ILE A 75 2.97 -16.54 3.41
CA ILE A 75 3.35 -15.15 3.14
C ILE A 75 2.15 -14.44 2.54
N THR A 76 1.59 -13.49 3.27
CA THR A 76 0.48 -12.65 2.79
C THR A 76 1.04 -11.33 2.29
N ILE A 77 0.60 -10.90 1.11
CA ILE A 77 1.16 -9.78 0.36
C ILE A 77 0.03 -8.84 -0.07
N ALA A 78 0.18 -7.54 0.18
CA ALA A 78 -0.69 -6.50 -0.32
C ALA A 78 0.15 -5.41 -1.01
N VAL A 79 -0.31 -4.95 -2.17
CA VAL A 79 0.32 -3.86 -2.92
C VAL A 79 -0.27 -2.55 -2.43
N ILE A 80 0.58 -1.63 -1.99
CA ILE A 80 0.16 -0.33 -1.47
C ILE A 80 0.49 0.74 -2.50
N ASN A 81 -0.52 1.49 -2.90
CA ASN A 81 -0.35 2.72 -3.67
C ASN A 81 -0.43 3.94 -2.76
N SER A 82 0.35 4.97 -3.11
CA SER A 82 0.10 6.32 -2.65
C SER A 82 -0.85 6.98 -3.65
N VAL A 83 -1.91 7.59 -3.12
CA VAL A 83 -2.92 8.28 -3.89
C VAL A 83 -2.88 9.75 -3.53
N THR A 84 -2.65 10.62 -4.52
CA THR A 84 -2.72 12.07 -4.34
C THR A 84 -3.98 12.60 -5.02
N ASP A 85 -5.03 12.81 -4.24
CA ASP A 85 -6.29 13.35 -4.74
C ASP A 85 -6.26 14.89 -4.74
N ASN A 86 -6.37 15.45 -5.94
CA ASN A 86 -6.47 16.88 -6.19
C ASN A 86 -7.80 17.26 -6.89
N GLY A 87 -8.77 16.33 -6.92
CA GLY A 87 -10.06 16.49 -7.59
C GLY A 87 -10.05 16.26 -9.11
N ASN A 88 -8.91 15.93 -9.72
CA ASN A 88 -8.78 15.74 -11.18
C ASN A 88 -8.30 14.33 -11.59
N CYS A 89 -8.43 13.33 -10.72
CA CYS A 89 -8.01 11.97 -11.02
C CYS A 89 -8.87 11.33 -12.13
N GLN A 90 -8.23 10.81 -13.17
CA GLN A 90 -8.89 10.07 -14.25
C GLN A 90 -8.84 8.57 -13.95
N THR A 91 -9.99 7.89 -13.98
CA THR A 91 -10.03 6.43 -13.94
C THR A 91 -9.35 5.86 -15.18
N ILE A 92 -8.35 4.99 -14.98
CA ILE A 92 -7.61 4.33 -16.06
C ILE A 92 -7.71 2.80 -15.99
N ASN A 93 -7.93 2.24 -14.79
CA ASN A 93 -7.98 0.78 -14.54
C ASN A 93 -6.85 0.02 -15.26
N ALA A 94 -5.63 0.55 -15.18
CA ALA A 94 -4.48 -0.01 -15.89
C ALA A 94 -3.93 -1.21 -15.13
N ILE A 95 -3.61 -2.29 -15.84
CA ILE A 95 -2.85 -3.40 -15.28
C ILE A 95 -1.36 -3.02 -15.34
N THR A 96 -0.72 -2.97 -14.18
CA THR A 96 0.68 -2.52 -14.05
C THR A 96 1.55 -3.64 -13.51
N ASN A 97 2.74 -3.81 -14.07
CA ASN A 97 3.71 -4.81 -13.64
C ASN A 97 4.63 -4.24 -12.57
N ASN A 98 5.01 -5.06 -11.60
CA ASN A 98 6.06 -4.77 -10.63
C ASN A 98 6.69 -6.08 -10.14
N SER A 99 7.71 -6.00 -9.29
CA SER A 99 8.41 -7.17 -8.77
C SER A 99 9.01 -6.91 -7.40
N PHE A 100 9.28 -7.97 -6.65
CA PHE A 100 10.06 -7.94 -5.42
C PHE A 100 11.04 -9.11 -5.35
N GLU A 101 12.11 -8.94 -4.59
CA GLU A 101 13.06 -10.03 -4.32
C GLU A 101 12.57 -10.87 -3.13
N PHE A 102 12.68 -12.19 -3.27
CA PHE A 102 12.30 -13.16 -2.25
C PHE A 102 13.42 -14.18 -2.03
N LEU A 103 13.92 -14.28 -0.79
CA LEU A 103 14.91 -15.27 -0.39
C LEU A 103 14.21 -16.54 0.13
N ALA A 104 14.46 -17.68 -0.51
CA ALA A 104 13.94 -18.97 -0.07
C ALA A 104 14.78 -19.53 1.10
N SER A 105 14.48 -19.11 2.33
CA SER A 105 15.30 -19.42 3.51
C SER A 105 14.79 -20.55 4.43
N ASP A 106 13.63 -21.13 4.15
CA ASP A 106 13.03 -22.23 4.92
C ASP A 106 12.94 -23.49 4.03
N THR A 107 12.51 -24.61 4.60
CA THR A 107 12.28 -25.88 3.90
C THR A 107 10.78 -26.18 3.76
N GLY A 108 10.42 -27.15 2.91
CA GLY A 108 9.03 -27.52 2.65
C GLY A 108 8.44 -26.77 1.46
N SER A 109 7.25 -26.18 1.62
CA SER A 109 6.60 -25.36 0.59
C SER A 109 6.25 -23.99 1.15
N TYR A 110 6.34 -22.95 0.32
CA TYR A 110 5.77 -21.64 0.61
C TYR A 110 4.36 -21.52 0.06
N THR A 111 3.47 -20.89 0.83
CA THR A 111 2.16 -20.46 0.35
C THR A 111 2.12 -18.93 0.31
N PHE A 112 2.05 -18.38 -0.90
CA PHE A 112 1.85 -16.95 -1.12
C PHE A 112 0.38 -16.64 -1.24
N LYS A 113 -0.07 -15.59 -0.55
CA LYS A 113 -1.43 -15.05 -0.60
C LYS A 113 -1.36 -13.59 -1.02
N PHE A 114 -1.65 -13.31 -2.29
CA PHE A 114 -1.70 -11.95 -2.82
C PHE A 114 -3.11 -11.40 -2.67
N TRP A 115 -3.26 -10.30 -1.94
CA TRP A 115 -4.54 -9.66 -1.68
C TRP A 115 -5.20 -9.13 -2.96
N GLN A 116 -6.48 -9.44 -3.15
CA GLN A 116 -7.25 -9.06 -4.35
C GLN A 116 -8.43 -8.12 -4.05
N GLY A 117 -8.72 -7.85 -2.78
CA GLY A 117 -9.91 -7.13 -2.37
C GLY A 117 -10.58 -7.80 -1.18
N GLU A 118 -11.75 -7.29 -0.84
CA GLU A 118 -12.64 -7.86 0.17
C GLU A 118 -13.98 -8.23 -0.49
N THR A 119 -14.70 -9.18 0.09
CA THR A 119 -16.10 -9.46 -0.25
C THR A 119 -17.02 -8.36 0.30
N ASP A 120 -18.30 -8.38 -0.08
CA ASP A 120 -19.32 -7.47 0.47
C ASP A 120 -19.47 -7.57 2.01
N ASP A 121 -19.08 -8.71 2.58
CA ASP A 121 -19.09 -8.98 4.03
C ASP A 121 -17.77 -8.55 4.73
N GLY A 122 -16.80 -8.01 3.97
CA GLY A 122 -15.49 -7.57 4.49
C GLY A 122 -14.47 -8.69 4.67
N GLU A 123 -14.66 -9.85 4.01
CA GLU A 123 -13.70 -10.94 4.06
C GLU A 123 -12.66 -10.79 2.94
N ASP A 124 -11.37 -10.90 3.29
CA ASP A 124 -10.27 -10.81 2.31
C ASP A 124 -10.31 -11.92 1.26
N ILE A 125 -10.03 -11.54 0.02
CA ILE A 125 -9.88 -12.43 -1.13
C ILE A 125 -8.40 -12.48 -1.52
N TYR A 126 -7.87 -13.68 -1.75
CA TYR A 126 -6.47 -13.89 -2.08
C TYR A 126 -6.26 -14.73 -3.33
N LEU A 127 -5.36 -14.29 -4.22
CA LEU A 127 -4.68 -15.14 -5.18
C LEU A 127 -3.65 -15.97 -4.41
N THR A 128 -3.90 -17.28 -4.30
CA THR A 128 -3.05 -18.19 -3.54
C THR A 128 -2.18 -19.04 -4.48
N MET A 129 -0.88 -19.10 -4.20
CA MET A 129 0.06 -19.95 -4.93
C MET A 129 0.95 -20.71 -3.95
N GLU A 130 1.12 -22.01 -4.19
CA GLU A 130 2.02 -22.85 -3.39
C GLU A 130 3.23 -23.25 -4.24
N VAL A 131 4.43 -23.09 -3.70
CA VAL A 131 5.69 -23.38 -4.40
C VAL A 131 6.58 -24.23 -3.49
N PRO A 132 6.96 -25.45 -3.90
CA PRO A 132 7.84 -26.32 -3.12
C PRO A 132 9.29 -25.82 -3.15
N ILE A 133 10.07 -26.27 -2.18
CA ILE A 133 11.49 -25.96 -2.03
C ILE A 133 12.30 -27.24 -2.25
N GLU A 134 13.23 -27.18 -3.17
CA GLU A 134 14.22 -28.21 -3.48
C GLU A 134 15.54 -27.91 -2.75
N GLU A 135 16.21 -28.98 -2.29
CA GLU A 135 17.54 -28.93 -1.65
C GLU A 135 18.68 -28.94 -2.67
#